data_AF-A0A7C3P0H5-F1
#
_entry.id   AF-A0A7C3P0H5-F1
#
_cell.length_a   1.000
_cell.length_b   1.000
_cell.length_c   1.000
_cell.angle_alpha   90.00
_cell.angle_beta   90.00
_cell.angle_gamma   90.00
#
_symmetry.space_group_name_H-M   'P 1'
#
loop_
_entity.id
_entity.type
_entity.pdbx_description
1 polymer ?
#
loop_
_entity_poly.entity_id
_entity_poly.type
_entity_poly.pdbx_seq_one_letter_code
_entity_poly.pdbx_strand_id
1 'polypeptide(L)'
;MLVLFNKLAKEGRLKYEREANITSPKDGKRKQVDFRFEIEGEDHLCELKALCISQAAWTPRNLHFYFRDDHVGLIKDFKKLDELPYKNKWLLAFIYPSPEASEWSKLVGSLPSTLKHCNAITKRQDFPEFVFISLWKG
;
A
#
# COMPACT_ATOMS: atom_id res chain seq x y z
N MET A 1 4.61 -3.51 -11.75
CA MET A 1 5.22 -4.18 -10.59
C MET A 1 5.47 -5.67 -10.83
N LEU A 2 4.43 -6.47 -11.15
CA LEU A 2 4.56 -7.91 -11.43
C LEU A 2 5.64 -8.23 -12.46
N VAL A 3 5.73 -7.46 -13.55
CA VAL A 3 6.76 -7.62 -14.58
C VAL A 3 8.17 -7.37 -14.04
N LEU A 4 8.34 -6.39 -13.15
CA LEU A 4 9.64 -6.09 -12.53
C LEU A 4 10.06 -7.19 -11.57
N PHE A 5 9.18 -7.64 -10.67
CA PHE A 5 9.48 -8.75 -9.76
C PHE A 5 9.79 -10.04 -10.51
N ASN A 6 9.00 -10.36 -11.55
CA ASN A 6 9.29 -11.49 -12.43
C ASN A 6 10.66 -11.37 -13.09
N LYS A 7 11.03 -10.18 -13.57
CA LYS A 7 12.33 -9.94 -14.22
C LYS A 7 13.48 -10.09 -13.21
N LEU A 8 13.39 -9.45 -12.06
CA LEU A 8 14.41 -9.52 -11.01
C LEU A 8 14.57 -10.95 -10.46
N ALA A 9 13.47 -11.69 -10.34
CA ALA A 9 13.52 -13.09 -9.95
C ALA A 9 14.19 -13.97 -11.01
N LYS A 10 13.91 -13.75 -12.30
CA LYS A 10 14.60 -14.44 -13.41
C LYS A 10 16.10 -14.12 -13.45
N GLU A 11 16.49 -12.92 -13.03
CA GLU A 11 17.89 -12.50 -12.90
C GLU A 11 18.57 -13.01 -11.61
N GLY A 12 17.85 -13.75 -10.75
CA GLY A 12 18.38 -14.24 -9.47
C GLY A 12 18.59 -13.16 -8.41
N ARG A 13 18.03 -11.96 -8.62
CA ARG A 13 18.23 -10.77 -7.77
C ARG A 13 17.14 -10.59 -6.71
N LEU A 14 16.07 -11.37 -6.78
CA LEU A 14 14.91 -11.28 -5.91
C LEU A 14 14.32 -12.67 -5.68
N LYS A 15 14.09 -13.04 -4.43
CA LYS A 15 13.18 -14.13 -4.07
C LYS A 15 11.87 -13.50 -3.60
N TYR A 16 10.74 -13.98 -4.10
CA TYR A 16 9.45 -13.50 -3.66
C TYR A 16 8.38 -14.58 -3.70
N GLU A 17 7.39 -14.42 -2.83
CA GLU A 17 6.18 -15.22 -2.71
C GLU A 17 4.97 -14.29 -2.90
N ARG A 18 3.98 -14.76 -3.63
CA ARG A 18 2.70 -14.05 -3.81
C ARG A 18 1.68 -14.58 -2.84
N GLU A 19 0.75 -13.74 -2.41
CA GLU A 19 -0.40 -14.14 -1.58
C GLU A 19 0.05 -14.87 -0.29
N ALA A 20 1.19 -14.42 0.27
CA ALA A 20 1.87 -15.07 1.37
C ALA A 20 1.02 -15.01 2.64
N ASN A 21 0.85 -16.16 3.29
CA ASN A 21 0.09 -16.25 4.55
C ASN A 21 1.02 -16.16 5.75
N ILE A 22 0.90 -15.09 6.52
CA ILE A 22 1.71 -14.82 7.70
C ILE A 22 0.85 -14.95 8.95
N THR A 23 1.30 -15.72 9.93
CA THR A 23 0.65 -15.81 11.24
C THR A 23 0.90 -14.53 12.03
N SER A 24 -0.16 -13.84 12.44
CA SER A 24 -0.08 -12.66 13.29
C SER A 24 0.24 -13.06 14.73
N PRO A 25 1.29 -12.51 15.35
CA PRO A 25 1.56 -12.71 16.78
C PRO A 25 0.49 -12.09 17.69
N LYS A 26 -0.32 -11.14 17.18
CA LYS A 26 -1.33 -10.45 17.99
C LYS A 26 -2.52 -11.36 18.34
N ASP A 27 -2.94 -12.20 17.40
CA ASP A 27 -4.17 -12.99 17.53
C ASP A 27 -4.05 -14.44 17.04
N GLY A 28 -2.86 -14.86 16.60
CA GLY A 28 -2.59 -16.21 16.09
C GLY A 28 -3.23 -16.51 14.73
N LYS A 29 -3.92 -15.55 14.10
CA LYS A 29 -4.62 -15.76 12.82
C LYS A 29 -3.66 -15.58 11.65
N ARG A 30 -3.92 -16.32 10.56
CA ARG A 30 -3.23 -16.11 9.29
C ARG A 30 -3.78 -14.87 8.60
N LYS A 31 -2.87 -14.02 8.12
CA LYS A 31 -3.18 -12.88 7.26
C LYS A 31 -2.42 -13.05 5.96
N GLN A 32 -3.15 -12.89 4.87
CA GLN A 32 -2.56 -12.87 3.54
C GLN A 32 -2.04 -11.48 3.22
N VAL A 33 -0.84 -11.42 2.64
CA VAL A 33 -0.26 -10.23 2.04
C VAL A 33 0.02 -10.47 0.56
N ASP A 34 -0.08 -9.44 -0.27
CA ASP A 34 0.05 -9.62 -1.73
C ASP A 34 1.44 -10.15 -2.11
N PHE A 35 2.49 -9.64 -1.44
CA PHE A 35 3.87 -10.10 -1.64
C PHE A 35 4.66 -10.20 -0.33
N ARG A 36 5.45 -11.26 -0.23
CA ARG A 36 6.64 -11.33 0.61
C ARG A 36 7.86 -11.41 -0.29
N PHE A 37 8.90 -10.64 -0.01
CA PHE A 37 10.14 -10.73 -0.79
C PHE A 37 11.37 -10.43 0.05
N GLU A 38 12.52 -10.94 -0.38
CA GLU A 38 13.81 -10.75 0.29
C GLU A 38 14.69 -9.77 -0.52
N ILE A 39 15.22 -8.74 0.14
CA ILE A 39 16.23 -7.84 -0.41
C ILE A 39 17.40 -7.82 0.56
N GLU A 40 18.61 -8.11 0.07
CA GLU A 40 19.84 -8.05 0.89
C GLU A 40 19.77 -8.90 2.18
N GLY A 41 19.02 -10.01 2.15
CA GLY A 41 18.83 -10.91 3.30
C GLY A 41 17.75 -10.48 4.29
N GLU A 42 17.09 -9.34 4.06
CA GLU A 42 15.99 -8.84 4.87
C GLU A 42 14.65 -9.21 4.22
N ASP A 43 13.68 -9.65 5.03
CA ASP A 43 12.32 -9.91 4.58
C ASP A 43 11.48 -8.62 4.53
N HIS A 44 10.67 -8.49 3.48
CA HIS A 44 9.76 -7.39 3.24
C HIS A 44 8.35 -7.91 2.97
N LEU A 45 7.36 -7.27 3.57
CA LEU A 45 5.96 -7.49 3.27
C LEU A 45 5.40 -6.31 2.48
N CYS A 46 4.61 -6.57 1.45
CA CYS A 46 4.03 -5.52 0.62
C CYS A 46 2.57 -5.80 0.28
N GLU A 47 1.75 -4.76 0.50
CA GLU A 47 0.37 -4.66 0.04
C GLU A 47 0.29 -3.81 -1.22
N LEU A 48 -0.56 -4.20 -2.17
CA LEU A 48 -0.90 -3.45 -3.35
C LEU A 48 -2.34 -2.97 -3.27
N LYS A 49 -2.57 -1.71 -3.66
CA LYS A 49 -3.91 -1.17 -3.84
C LYS A 49 -4.04 -0.41 -5.14
N ALA A 50 -5.20 -0.58 -5.76
CA ALA A 50 -5.66 0.26 -6.86
C ALA A 50 -6.74 1.20 -6.32
N LEU A 51 -6.44 2.49 -6.30
CA LEU A 51 -7.33 3.56 -5.87
C LEU A 51 -7.85 4.23 -7.13
N CYS A 52 -8.84 3.57 -7.74
CA CYS A 52 -9.50 4.05 -8.93
C CYS A 52 -10.61 5.02 -8.54
N ILE A 53 -10.39 6.30 -8.79
CA ILE A 53 -11.32 7.38 -8.48
C ILE A 53 -12.29 7.61 -9.66
N SER A 54 -12.23 6.79 -10.73
CA SER A 54 -13.09 6.96 -11.91
C SER A 54 -14.59 6.88 -11.58
N GLN A 55 -15.35 7.81 -12.14
CA GLN A 55 -16.75 8.08 -11.81
C GLN A 55 -17.70 7.59 -12.91
N ALA A 56 -18.91 7.18 -12.51
CA ALA A 56 -20.09 7.38 -13.36
C ALA A 56 -20.45 8.87 -13.29
N ALA A 57 -20.91 9.47 -14.39
CA ALA A 57 -21.33 10.87 -14.40
C ALA A 57 -22.25 11.17 -13.20
N TRP A 58 -21.96 12.26 -12.48
CA TRP A 58 -22.74 12.77 -11.33
C TRP A 58 -22.61 12.02 -10.01
N THR A 59 -21.63 11.13 -9.84
CA THR A 59 -21.38 10.47 -8.55
C THR A 59 -20.00 10.83 -7.97
N PRO A 60 -19.92 11.41 -6.76
CA PRO A 60 -18.62 11.69 -6.14
C PRO A 60 -18.00 10.39 -5.63
N ARG A 61 -17.08 9.79 -6.40
CA ARG A 61 -16.02 8.96 -5.79
C ARG A 61 -14.92 9.92 -5.35
N ASN A 62 -14.82 10.12 -4.04
CA ASN A 62 -13.74 10.88 -3.42
C ASN A 62 -12.73 9.87 -2.85
N LEU A 63 -11.44 10.20 -2.94
CA LEU A 63 -10.35 9.39 -2.41
C LEU A 63 -10.50 9.06 -0.92
N HIS A 64 -11.26 9.87 -0.17
CA HIS A 64 -11.71 9.61 1.20
C HIS A 64 -12.33 8.23 1.42
N PHE A 65 -12.99 7.64 0.41
CA PHE A 65 -13.53 6.28 0.54
C PHE A 65 -12.45 5.28 0.98
N TYR A 66 -11.23 5.41 0.44
CA TYR A 66 -10.10 4.53 0.75
C TYR A 66 -9.43 4.85 2.10
N PHE A 67 -9.78 5.96 2.75
CA PHE A 67 -9.25 6.38 4.04
C PHE A 67 -10.29 6.21 5.17
N ARG A 68 -11.28 5.34 4.97
CA ARG A 68 -12.24 4.95 6.01
C ARG A 68 -11.77 3.69 6.71
N ASP A 69 -12.15 3.56 7.97
CA ASP A 69 -11.94 2.34 8.77
C ASP A 69 -13.00 1.29 8.42
N ASP A 70 -13.05 0.91 7.14
CA ASP A 70 -13.97 -0.10 6.62
C ASP A 70 -13.20 -1.31 6.04
N HIS A 71 -13.92 -2.27 5.47
CA HIS A 71 -13.34 -3.52 5.00
C HIS A 71 -12.49 -3.42 3.72
N VAL A 72 -12.41 -2.25 3.07
CA VAL A 72 -11.89 -2.10 1.70
C VAL A 72 -10.84 -0.97 1.57
N GLY A 73 -10.59 -0.19 2.62
CA GLY A 73 -9.67 0.96 2.61
C GLY A 73 -8.22 0.67 3.06
N LEU A 74 -7.32 1.63 2.76
CA LEU A 74 -5.90 1.66 3.13
C LEU A 74 -5.66 1.49 4.63
N ILE A 75 -6.56 2.04 5.47
CA ILE A 75 -6.46 1.95 6.93
C ILE A 75 -6.45 0.49 7.38
N LYS A 76 -7.26 -0.36 6.76
CA LYS A 76 -7.30 -1.79 7.08
C LYS A 76 -5.98 -2.46 6.74
N ASP A 77 -5.37 -2.13 5.61
CA ASP A 77 -4.10 -2.74 5.21
C ASP A 77 -2.94 -2.26 6.08
N PHE A 78 -2.92 -0.98 6.48
CA PHE A 78 -1.97 -0.49 7.48
C PHE A 78 -2.11 -1.25 8.81
N LYS A 79 -3.33 -1.35 9.35
CA LYS A 79 -3.59 -2.14 10.56
C LYS A 79 -3.20 -3.61 10.38
N LYS A 80 -3.47 -4.19 9.21
CA LYS A 80 -3.09 -5.58 8.90
C LYS A 80 -1.57 -5.75 8.99
N LEU A 81 -0.82 -4.86 8.35
CA LEU A 81 0.65 -4.87 8.35
C LEU A 81 1.23 -4.62 9.75
N ASP A 82 0.67 -3.68 10.52
CA ASP A 82 1.11 -3.43 11.91
C ASP A 82 1.04 -4.67 12.80
N GLU A 83 0.06 -5.54 12.56
CA GLU A 83 -0.11 -6.79 13.30
C GLU A 83 0.87 -7.90 12.91
N LEU A 84 1.69 -7.71 11.87
CA LEU A 84 2.65 -8.70 11.39
C LEU A 84 4.05 -8.48 11.96
N PRO A 85 4.82 -9.56 12.23
CA PRO A 85 6.08 -9.50 12.99
C PRO A 85 7.29 -8.98 12.19
N TYR A 86 7.07 -8.44 10.99
CA TYR A 86 8.14 -8.01 10.09
C TYR A 86 8.45 -6.54 10.29
N LYS A 87 9.72 -6.17 10.17
CA LYS A 87 10.17 -4.77 10.26
C LYS A 87 9.89 -3.99 8.97
N ASN A 88 10.14 -4.60 7.81
CA ASN A 88 10.00 -3.92 6.53
C ASN A 88 8.60 -4.13 5.95
N LYS A 89 7.73 -3.16 6.15
CA LYS A 89 6.32 -3.24 5.78
C LYS A 89 5.95 -2.11 4.83
N TRP A 90 5.39 -2.48 3.69
CA TRP A 90 5.17 -1.57 2.58
C TRP A 90 3.73 -1.62 2.12
N LEU A 91 3.20 -0.47 1.72
CA LEU A 91 1.96 -0.39 0.97
C LEU A 91 2.22 0.43 -0.28
N LEU A 92 1.87 -0.12 -1.43
CA LEU A 92 1.92 0.56 -2.70
C LEU A 92 0.52 0.78 -3.24
N ALA A 93 0.18 2.05 -3.42
CA ALA A 93 -1.12 2.47 -3.92
C ALA A 93 -0.98 3.12 -5.29
N PHE A 94 -1.67 2.57 -6.29
CA PHE A 94 -1.82 3.13 -7.62
C PHE A 94 -3.08 3.99 -7.65
N ILE A 95 -2.92 5.31 -7.71
CA ILE A 95 -4.02 6.26 -7.60
C ILE A 95 -4.24 6.90 -8.97
N TYR A 96 -5.44 6.70 -9.53
CA TYR A 96 -5.79 7.24 -10.84
C TYR A 96 -7.28 7.64 -10.90
N PRO A 97 -7.61 8.85 -11.41
CA PRO A 97 -6.68 9.94 -11.75
C PRO A 97 -5.81 10.39 -10.55
N SER A 98 -4.67 11.04 -10.83
CA SER A 98 -3.86 11.63 -9.76
C SER A 98 -4.71 12.63 -8.97
N PRO A 99 -4.68 12.58 -7.63
CA PRO A 99 -5.39 13.55 -6.82
C PRO A 99 -4.67 14.90 -6.85
N GLU A 100 -5.40 15.94 -6.48
CA GLU A 100 -4.79 17.24 -6.17
C GLU A 100 -3.89 17.13 -4.95
N ALA A 101 -2.79 17.90 -4.94
CA ALA A 101 -1.81 17.84 -3.85
C ALA A 101 -2.43 18.21 -2.48
N SER A 102 -3.32 19.20 -2.47
CA SER A 102 -4.03 19.64 -1.26
C SER A 102 -5.00 18.58 -0.73
N GLU A 103 -5.72 17.90 -1.62
CA GLU A 103 -6.62 16.80 -1.25
C GLU A 103 -5.83 15.63 -0.67
N TRP A 104 -4.72 15.24 -1.32
CA TRP A 104 -3.84 14.20 -0.82
C TRP A 104 -3.31 14.53 0.58
N SER A 105 -2.73 15.72 0.77
CA SER A 105 -2.22 16.15 2.08
C SER A 105 -3.30 16.14 3.17
N LYS A 106 -4.52 16.56 2.85
CA LYS A 106 -5.66 16.52 3.78
C LYS A 106 -6.00 15.08 4.18
N LEU A 107 -6.01 14.15 3.22
CA LEU A 107 -6.32 12.75 3.47
C LEU A 107 -5.23 12.04 4.30
N VAL A 108 -3.96 12.25 3.96
CA VAL A 108 -2.84 11.76 4.78
C VAL A 108 -2.91 12.33 6.20
N GLY A 109 -3.21 13.62 6.34
CA GLY A 109 -3.40 14.26 7.65
C GLY A 109 -4.60 13.75 8.45
N SER A 110 -5.56 13.09 7.81
CA SER A 110 -6.75 12.51 8.46
C SER A 110 -6.51 11.11 9.04
N LEU A 111 -5.33 10.52 8.83
CA LEU A 111 -5.00 9.20 9.37
C LEU A 111 -5.10 9.18 10.91
N PRO A 112 -5.62 8.08 11.50
CA PRO A 112 -5.65 7.89 12.94
C PRO A 112 -4.25 8.06 13.56
N SER A 113 -4.18 8.57 14.79
CA SER A 113 -2.90 8.77 15.51
C SER A 113 -2.07 7.50 15.60
N THR A 114 -2.71 6.33 15.68
CA THR A 114 -2.07 5.01 15.72
C THR A 114 -1.42 4.60 14.42
N LEU A 115 -1.67 5.31 13.30
CA LEU A 115 -1.11 5.03 11.97
C LEU A 115 -0.20 6.15 11.46
N LYS A 116 0.19 7.11 12.32
CA LYS A 116 1.05 8.24 11.92
C LYS A 116 2.48 7.81 11.56
N HIS A 117 2.91 6.63 11.97
CA HIS A 117 4.19 6.05 11.55
C HIS A 117 4.16 5.59 10.09
N CYS A 118 2.98 5.27 9.55
CA CYS A 118 2.79 4.97 8.13
C CYS A 118 2.89 6.25 7.31
N ASN A 119 3.98 6.42 6.56
CA ASN A 119 4.22 7.64 5.78
C ASN A 119 4.47 7.34 4.30
N ALA A 120 3.86 8.14 3.43
CA ALA A 120 4.16 8.12 2.01
C ALA A 120 5.57 8.69 1.79
N ILE A 121 6.46 7.88 1.21
CA ILE A 121 7.85 8.29 0.93
C ILE A 121 7.99 8.91 -0.46
N THR A 122 7.05 8.65 -1.36
CA THR A 122 6.94 9.25 -2.69
C THR A 122 6.06 10.49 -2.67
N LYS A 123 6.36 11.47 -3.53
CA LYS A 123 5.58 12.69 -3.68
C LYS A 123 4.79 12.67 -4.99
N ARG A 124 3.65 13.36 -5.03
CA ARG A 124 2.80 13.42 -6.24
C ARG A 124 3.58 13.96 -7.44
N GLN A 125 4.46 14.93 -7.21
CA GLN A 125 5.26 15.59 -8.24
C GLN A 125 6.28 14.65 -8.91
N ASP A 126 6.55 13.48 -8.32
CA ASP A 126 7.49 12.50 -8.89
C ASP A 126 6.86 11.70 -10.05
N PHE A 127 5.57 11.92 -10.36
CA PHE A 127 4.81 11.15 -11.34
C PHE A 127 4.03 12.03 -12.34
N PRO A 128 3.66 11.48 -13.52
CA PRO A 128 2.81 12.17 -14.48
C PRO A 128 1.45 12.57 -13.92
N GLU A 129 0.84 13.63 -14.46
CA GLU A 129 -0.41 14.20 -13.93
C GLU A 129 -1.60 13.23 -13.90
N PHE A 130 -1.60 12.18 -14.72
CA PHE A 130 -2.71 11.23 -14.79
C PHE A 130 -2.65 10.10 -13.75
N VAL A 131 -1.50 9.88 -13.10
CA VAL A 131 -1.32 8.78 -12.14
C VAL A 131 -0.37 9.19 -11.02
N PHE A 132 -0.74 8.84 -9.79
CA PHE A 132 0.16 8.92 -8.66
C PHE A 132 0.37 7.54 -8.07
N ILE A 133 1.64 7.12 -7.94
CA ILE A 133 1.99 5.85 -7.29
C ILE A 133 2.55 6.18 -5.91
N SER A 134 1.72 6.05 -4.88
CA SER A 134 2.15 6.32 -3.51
C SER A 134 2.77 5.07 -2.89
N LEU A 135 4.05 5.12 -2.55
CA LEU A 135 4.73 4.11 -1.75
C LEU A 135 4.77 4.56 -0.29
N TRP A 136 4.31 3.69 0.60
CA TRP A 136 4.24 3.92 2.03
C TRP A 136 5.13 2.95 2.78
N LYS A 137 5.77 3.45 3.83
CA LYS A 137 6.52 2.63 4.79
C LYS A 137 5.82 2.68 6.14
N GLY A 138 5.50 1.51 6.70
CA GLY A 138 5.04 1.33 8.08
C GLY A 138 6.17 0.90 9.01
#